data_AF-A0A351HTX7-F1
#
_entry.id   AF-A0A351HTX7-F1
#
_cell.length_a   1.000
_cell.length_b   1.000
_cell.length_c   1.000
_cell.angle_alpha   90.00
_cell.angle_beta   90.00
_cell.angle_gamma   90.00
#
_symmetry.space_group_name_H-M   'P 1'
#
loop_
_entity.id
_entity.type
_entity.pdbx_description
1 polymer ?
#
loop_
_entity_poly.entity_id
_entity_poly.type
_entity_poly.pdbx_seq_one_letter_code
_entity_poly.pdbx_strand_id
1 'polypeptide(L)'
;MKKLGIILLFFVLTVFGLSACGIVDYFTAQREPTVAKKLPEMVLNEPFVVTTANGDYSVTINGARITPERDADSKSDPQQVVFLDYMYENISYEKRNNMDFFLAQGDFMVSDDAGNELETYNIKDPKRMIQETPI
;
A
#
# COMPACT_ATOMS: atom_id res chain seq x y z
N MET A 1 -50.24 50.64 -20.16
CA MET A 1 -50.19 51.58 -21.30
C MET A 1 -48.80 52.22 -21.26
N LYS A 2 -47.85 52.09 -22.20
CA LYS A 2 -47.88 52.07 -23.67
C LYS A 2 -46.82 51.09 -24.22
N LYS A 3 -47.12 50.49 -25.37
CA LYS A 3 -46.20 49.76 -26.25
C LYS A 3 -45.38 50.75 -27.10
N LEU A 4 -44.26 50.27 -27.68
CA LEU A 4 -43.49 50.71 -28.88
C LEU A 4 -41.99 50.47 -28.55
N GLY A 5 -41.20 49.55 -29.14
CA GLY A 5 -41.22 48.91 -30.45
C GLY A 5 -40.52 49.78 -31.49
N ILE A 6 -39.35 49.34 -32.03
CA ILE A 6 -38.68 49.64 -33.35
C ILE A 6 -37.14 49.52 -33.19
N ILE A 7 -36.49 48.41 -33.65
CA ILE A 7 -35.79 48.17 -34.95
C ILE A 7 -34.37 48.80 -34.98
N LEU A 8 -33.28 48.02 -34.86
CA LEU A 8 -32.51 47.29 -35.90
C LEU A 8 -31.59 48.21 -36.76
N LEU A 9 -30.26 48.10 -36.60
CA LEU A 9 -29.32 47.97 -37.74
C LEU A 9 -27.89 47.59 -37.32
N PHE A 10 -27.47 46.40 -37.79
CA PHE A 10 -26.14 45.90 -38.17
C PHE A 10 -24.87 46.66 -37.76
N PHE A 11 -23.86 45.92 -37.28
CA PHE A 11 -22.57 45.80 -38.00
C PHE A 11 -21.78 44.54 -37.57
N VAL A 12 -21.59 43.66 -38.56
CA VAL A 12 -20.40 42.83 -38.83
C VAL A 12 -20.12 41.56 -38.02
N LEU A 13 -20.41 40.47 -38.74
CA LEU A 13 -19.78 39.17 -38.73
C LEU A 13 -18.24 39.27 -38.80
N THR A 14 -17.53 38.84 -37.76
CA THR A 14 -16.14 38.34 -37.91
C THR A 14 -16.10 36.89 -37.48
N VAL A 15 -15.98 36.04 -38.49
CA VAL A 15 -15.63 34.63 -38.38
C VAL A 15 -14.23 34.53 -37.79
N PHE A 16 -14.10 33.95 -36.59
CA PHE A 16 -12.93 33.19 -36.20
C PHE A 16 -13.40 31.84 -35.68
N GLY A 17 -13.37 30.86 -36.59
CA GLY A 17 -13.27 29.46 -36.21
C GLY A 17 -11.83 29.12 -35.80
N LEU A 18 -11.69 27.92 -35.21
CA LEU A 18 -10.47 27.28 -34.70
C LEU A 18 -10.07 27.85 -33.31
N SER A 19 -10.00 27.09 -32.21
CA SER A 19 -9.65 25.68 -32.05
C SER A 19 -10.17 25.15 -30.72
N ALA A 20 -11.21 24.31 -30.78
CA ALA A 20 -11.61 23.42 -29.70
C ALA A 20 -10.90 22.05 -29.85
N CYS A 21 -9.57 22.06 -29.79
CA CYS A 21 -8.72 20.88 -29.66
C CYS A 21 -7.52 21.32 -28.82
N GLY A 22 -7.48 20.95 -27.56
CA GLY A 22 -6.39 21.33 -26.66
C GLY A 22 -6.59 20.92 -25.21
N ILE A 23 -7.82 20.59 -24.81
CA ILE A 23 -8.09 20.09 -23.45
C ILE A 23 -8.15 18.55 -23.43
N VAL A 24 -8.46 17.88 -24.55
CA VAL A 24 -8.53 16.41 -24.59
C VAL A 24 -7.12 15.77 -24.57
N ASP A 25 -6.14 16.35 -25.26
CA ASP A 25 -4.78 15.79 -25.35
C ASP A 25 -4.01 15.86 -24.02
N TYR A 26 -4.31 16.84 -23.16
CA TYR A 26 -3.69 16.94 -21.83
C TYR A 26 -4.17 15.84 -20.87
N PHE A 27 -5.40 15.36 -21.02
CA PHE A 27 -5.95 14.27 -20.20
C PHE A 27 -5.68 12.87 -20.77
N THR A 28 -5.30 12.75 -22.05
CA THR A 28 -4.94 11.47 -22.66
C THR A 28 -3.44 11.17 -22.62
N ALA A 29 -2.56 12.17 -22.47
CA ALA A 29 -1.10 11.98 -22.41
C ALA A 29 -0.53 11.52 -21.05
N GLN A 30 -1.36 11.37 -20.01
CA GLN A 30 -0.91 10.96 -18.65
C GLN A 30 -1.41 9.58 -18.21
N ARG A 31 -2.08 8.82 -19.08
CA ARG A 31 -2.29 7.39 -18.86
C ARG A 31 -1.48 6.62 -19.87
N GLU A 32 -0.16 6.63 -19.68
CA GLU A 32 0.57 5.42 -20.05
C GLU A 32 -0.10 4.26 -19.31
N PRO A 33 -0.48 3.17 -19.99
CA PRO A 33 -0.89 1.98 -19.29
C PRO A 33 0.30 1.60 -18.41
N THR A 34 0.15 1.73 -17.09
CA THR A 34 1.08 1.14 -16.14
C THR A 34 1.08 -0.35 -16.44
N VAL A 35 2.05 -0.79 -17.24
CA VAL A 35 2.40 -2.19 -17.36
C VAL A 35 2.72 -2.58 -15.92
N ALA A 36 1.80 -3.30 -15.28
CA ALA A 36 1.93 -3.70 -13.89
C ALA A 36 3.26 -4.45 -13.79
N LYS A 37 4.26 -3.79 -13.19
CA LYS A 37 5.57 -4.38 -13.04
C LYS A 37 5.36 -5.58 -12.13
N LYS A 38 5.60 -6.78 -12.67
CA LYS A 38 5.47 -8.02 -11.90
C LYS A 38 6.33 -7.86 -10.64
N LEU A 39 5.68 -7.94 -9.48
CA LEU A 39 6.38 -7.90 -8.21
C LEU A 39 7.30 -9.13 -8.11
N PRO A 40 8.49 -8.99 -7.50
CA PRO A 40 9.33 -10.14 -7.25
C PRO A 40 8.60 -11.13 -6.35
N GLU A 41 8.70 -12.42 -6.68
CA GLU A 41 8.13 -13.50 -5.88
C GLU A 41 9.17 -13.95 -4.83
N MET A 42 8.70 -14.17 -3.61
CA MET A 42 9.51 -14.76 -2.54
C MET A 42 9.27 -16.26 -2.48
N VAL A 43 10.31 -17.03 -2.18
CA VAL A 43 10.21 -18.47 -1.95
C VAL A 43 10.18 -18.72 -0.44
N LEU A 44 9.25 -19.57 0.01
CA LEU A 44 9.15 -19.90 1.43
C LEU A 44 10.45 -20.55 1.93
N ASN A 45 10.89 -20.14 3.12
CA ASN A 45 12.13 -20.57 3.77
C ASN A 45 13.43 -20.20 3.04
N GLU A 46 13.37 -19.32 2.03
CA GLU A 46 14.56 -18.75 1.40
C GLU A 46 14.70 -17.27 1.75
N PRO A 47 15.94 -16.78 2.04
CA PRO A 47 16.16 -15.36 2.25
C PRO A 47 15.91 -14.55 0.98
N PHE A 48 15.11 -13.51 1.10
CA PHE A 48 14.90 -12.51 0.06
C PHE A 48 15.61 -11.21 0.44
N VAL A 49 16.54 -10.76 -0.39
CA VAL A 49 17.28 -9.51 -0.15
C VAL A 49 16.47 -8.33 -0.68
N VAL A 50 16.26 -7.35 0.18
CA VAL A 50 15.63 -6.07 -0.14
C VAL A 50 16.68 -4.97 -0.10
N THR A 51 16.87 -4.30 -1.22
CA THR A 51 17.73 -3.13 -1.33
C THR A 51 16.91 -1.85 -1.23
N THR A 52 17.30 -0.99 -0.31
CA THR A 52 16.68 0.33 -0.11
C THR A 52 17.72 1.44 -0.22
N ALA A 53 17.26 2.69 -0.25
CA ALA A 53 18.16 3.84 -0.20
C ALA A 53 18.97 3.94 1.11
N ASN A 54 18.55 3.23 2.17
CA ASN A 54 19.19 3.28 3.49
C ASN A 54 20.03 2.03 3.79
N GLY A 55 20.27 1.18 2.78
CA GLY A 55 20.96 -0.10 2.92
C GLY A 55 20.03 -1.29 2.73
N ASP A 56 20.62 -2.47 2.91
CA ASP A 56 20.02 -3.76 2.58
C ASP A 56 19.60 -4.52 3.83
N TYR A 57 18.54 -5.31 3.69
CA TYR A 57 18.13 -6.31 4.68
C TYR A 57 17.67 -7.58 3.96
N SER A 58 17.69 -8.71 4.66
CA SER A 58 17.03 -9.93 4.20
C SER A 58 15.77 -10.19 5.00
N VAL A 59 14.76 -10.76 4.35
CA VAL A 59 13.55 -11.29 4.99
C VAL A 59 13.30 -12.70 4.49
N THR A 60 13.02 -13.61 5.41
CA THR A 60 12.65 -15.00 5.12
C THR A 60 11.26 -15.23 5.67
N ILE A 61 10.30 -15.55 4.80
CA ILE A 61 8.97 -15.99 5.23
C ILE A 61 9.03 -17.50 5.47
N ASN A 62 8.79 -17.91 6.71
CA ASN A 62 8.80 -19.32 7.09
C ASN A 62 7.43 -19.98 6.90
N GLY A 63 6.37 -19.19 6.99
CA GLY A 63 5.00 -19.64 6.75
C GLY A 63 4.01 -18.91 7.64
N ALA A 64 2.84 -19.50 7.84
CA ALA A 64 1.84 -19.03 8.79
C ALA A 64 1.32 -20.20 9.63
N ARG A 65 0.96 -19.92 10.88
CA ARG A 65 0.47 -20.94 11.82
C ARG A 65 -0.78 -20.46 12.54
N ILE A 66 -1.72 -21.37 12.75
CA ILE A 66 -2.96 -21.10 13.48
C ILE A 66 -2.67 -21.02 14.98
N THR A 67 -3.42 -20.18 15.69
CA THR A 67 -3.41 -20.13 17.15
C THR A 67 -4.83 -20.15 17.74
N PRO A 68 -5.05 -20.88 18.86
CA PRO A 68 -6.29 -20.79 19.61
C PRO A 68 -6.34 -19.54 20.52
N GLU A 69 -5.23 -18.82 20.68
CA GLU A 69 -5.16 -17.64 21.54
C GLU A 69 -6.05 -16.50 21.04
N ARG A 70 -6.62 -15.75 21.98
CA ARG A 70 -7.52 -14.63 21.72
C ARG A 70 -7.16 -13.46 22.62
N ASP A 71 -7.36 -12.26 22.12
CA ASP A 71 -7.24 -11.03 22.90
C ASP A 71 -8.52 -10.86 23.73
N ALA A 72 -8.37 -10.90 25.06
CA ALA A 72 -9.47 -10.80 26.01
C ALA A 72 -10.14 -9.41 26.01
N ASP A 73 -9.42 -8.38 25.55
CA ASP A 73 -9.91 -7.00 25.50
C ASP A 73 -10.47 -6.63 24.11
N SER A 74 -10.34 -7.53 23.13
CA SER A 74 -10.82 -7.31 21.78
C SER A 74 -12.33 -7.51 21.66
N LYS A 75 -12.98 -6.63 20.91
CA LYS A 75 -14.38 -6.78 20.49
C LYS A 75 -14.53 -7.61 19.21
N SER A 76 -13.41 -7.96 18.57
CA SER A 76 -13.40 -8.78 17.37
C SER A 76 -13.43 -10.27 17.75
N ASP A 77 -14.29 -11.04 17.08
CA ASP A 77 -14.45 -12.49 17.27
C ASP A 77 -14.12 -13.23 15.96
N PRO A 78 -12.84 -13.29 15.57
CA PRO A 78 -12.43 -13.94 14.34
C PRO A 78 -12.54 -15.47 14.46
N GLN A 79 -13.09 -16.10 13.42
CA GLN A 79 -13.17 -17.56 13.32
C GLN A 79 -11.78 -18.21 13.37
N GLN A 80 -10.77 -17.54 12.82
CA GLN A 80 -9.41 -18.02 12.75
C GLN A 80 -8.43 -16.88 12.99
N VAL A 81 -7.39 -17.16 13.77
CA VAL A 81 -6.26 -16.25 13.99
C VAL A 81 -5.00 -16.99 13.58
N VAL A 82 -4.14 -16.29 12.83
CA VAL A 82 -2.86 -16.82 12.37
C VAL A 82 -1.72 -15.89 12.79
N PHE A 83 -0.58 -16.49 13.08
CA PHE A 83 0.69 -15.77 13.13
C PHE A 83 1.40 -15.94 11.79
N LEU A 84 1.92 -14.83 11.25
CA LEU A 84 2.92 -14.87 10.19
C LEU A 84 4.27 -15.16 10.82
N ASP A 85 4.92 -16.22 10.35
CA ASP A 85 6.23 -16.66 10.79
C ASP A 85 7.28 -16.15 9.82
N TYR A 86 8.15 -15.26 10.29
CA TYR A 86 9.23 -14.70 9.50
C TYR A 86 10.49 -14.46 10.35
N MET A 87 11.62 -14.39 9.65
CA MET A 87 12.89 -13.91 10.17
C MET A 87 13.37 -12.76 9.29
N TYR A 88 14.14 -11.85 9.87
CA TYR A 88 14.81 -10.81 9.10
C TYR A 88 16.21 -10.57 9.66
N GLU A 89 17.10 -10.12 8.78
CA GLU A 89 18.48 -9.80 9.11
C GLU A 89 18.84 -8.44 8.53
N ASN A 90 19.46 -7.60 9.36
CA ASN A 90 20.07 -6.37 8.88
C ASN A 90 21.41 -6.69 8.20
N ILE A 91 21.55 -6.40 6.91
CA ILE A 91 22.79 -6.60 6.16
C ILE A 91 23.65 -5.34 6.20
N SER A 92 23.07 -4.19 5.83
CA SER A 92 23.76 -2.90 5.76
C SER A 92 22.84 -1.71 6.08
N TYR A 93 21.61 -1.98 6.52
CA TYR A 93 20.61 -0.96 6.81
C TYR A 93 21.07 -0.05 7.97
N GLU A 94 21.13 1.24 7.68
CA GLU A 94 21.57 2.26 8.62
C GLU A 94 20.48 2.59 9.66
N LYS A 95 20.90 2.91 10.89
CA LYS A 95 19.98 3.34 11.93
C LYS A 95 19.21 4.58 11.50
N ARG A 96 17.89 4.60 11.74
CA ARG A 96 17.04 5.76 11.51
C ARG A 96 16.34 6.16 12.79
N ASN A 97 16.28 7.46 13.06
CA ASN A 97 15.64 8.02 14.27
C ASN A 97 16.14 7.36 15.57
N ASN A 98 17.44 7.03 15.62
CA ASN A 98 18.06 6.34 16.75
C ASN A 98 17.48 4.94 17.05
N MET A 99 16.85 4.31 16.06
CA MET A 99 16.33 2.95 16.12
C MET A 99 17.11 2.04 15.18
N ASP A 100 17.39 0.82 15.64
CA ASP A 100 17.92 -0.26 14.81
C ASP A 100 16.85 -0.74 13.81
N PHE A 101 17.29 -1.37 12.73
CA PHE A 101 16.38 -1.93 11.73
C PHE A 101 15.48 -3.00 12.37
N PHE A 102 14.17 -2.85 12.17
CA PHE A 102 13.18 -3.85 12.54
C PHE A 102 12.01 -3.81 11.56
N LEU A 103 11.38 -4.96 11.35
CA LEU A 103 10.12 -5.06 10.61
C LEU A 103 8.95 -5.14 11.61
N ALA A 104 8.02 -4.20 11.48
CA ALA A 104 6.81 -4.12 12.26
C ALA A 104 5.66 -4.91 11.60
N GLN A 105 4.61 -5.17 12.36
CA GLN A 105 3.38 -5.79 11.85
C GLN A 105 2.80 -5.05 10.63
N GLY A 106 2.86 -3.72 10.63
CA GLY A 106 2.34 -2.88 9.53
C GLY A 106 3.15 -2.95 8.24
N ASP A 107 4.32 -3.60 8.24
CA ASP A 107 5.13 -3.78 7.03
C ASP A 107 4.65 -4.97 6.17
N PHE A 108 3.66 -5.73 6.65
CA PHE A 108 3.10 -6.88 5.97
C PHE A 108 1.62 -6.67 5.66
N MET A 109 1.23 -7.10 4.45
CA MET A 109 -0.17 -7.30 4.06
C MET A 109 -0.36 -8.78 3.77
N VAL A 110 -1.41 -9.39 4.32
CA VAL A 110 -1.73 -10.80 4.11
C VAL A 110 -3.13 -10.86 3.51
N SER A 111 -3.30 -11.68 2.47
CA SER A 111 -4.59 -11.92 1.85
C SER A 111 -4.96 -13.41 1.86
N ASP A 112 -6.26 -13.71 1.83
CA ASP A 112 -6.74 -15.07 1.58
C ASP A 112 -6.67 -15.44 0.08
N ASP A 113 -7.12 -16.64 -0.26
CA ASP A 113 -7.15 -17.16 -1.62
C ASP A 113 -8.17 -16.45 -2.54
N ALA A 114 -9.18 -15.82 -1.95
CA ALA A 114 -10.13 -14.95 -2.64
C ALA A 114 -9.61 -13.51 -2.83
N GLY A 115 -8.45 -13.18 -2.24
CA GLY A 115 -7.81 -11.87 -2.32
C GLY A 115 -8.34 -10.86 -1.30
N ASN A 116 -9.08 -11.29 -0.27
CA ASN A 116 -9.48 -10.41 0.82
C ASN A 116 -8.29 -10.16 1.74
N GLU A 117 -8.03 -8.90 2.08
CA GLU A 117 -7.02 -8.52 3.06
C GLU A 117 -7.45 -8.95 4.47
N LEU A 118 -6.54 -9.62 5.19
CA LEU A 118 -6.79 -10.02 6.57
C LEU A 118 -6.57 -8.83 7.51
N GLU A 119 -7.41 -8.76 8.55
CA GLU A 119 -7.24 -7.77 9.60
C GLU A 119 -6.13 -8.15 10.58
N THR A 120 -5.42 -7.13 11.06
CA THR A 120 -4.47 -7.27 12.16
C THR A 120 -5.20 -7.61 13.46
N TYR A 121 -4.79 -8.69 14.11
CA TYR A 121 -5.29 -9.10 15.43
C TYR A 121 -4.15 -9.08 16.47
N ASN A 122 -4.27 -8.18 17.45
CA ASN A 122 -3.17 -7.82 18.35
C ASN A 122 -2.99 -8.81 19.50
N ILE A 123 -2.45 -9.99 19.20
CA ILE A 123 -2.01 -10.96 20.20
C ILE A 123 -0.49 -11.10 20.17
N LYS A 124 0.12 -11.30 21.34
CA LYS A 124 1.58 -11.49 21.47
C LYS A 124 1.89 -12.97 21.44
N ASP A 125 2.87 -13.35 20.62
CA ASP A 125 3.46 -14.70 20.68
C ASP A 125 4.56 -14.74 21.75
N PRO A 126 4.34 -15.42 22.90
CA PRO A 126 5.33 -15.45 23.99
C PRO A 126 6.68 -16.04 23.55
N LYS A 127 6.69 -16.92 22.53
CA LYS A 127 7.91 -17.56 22.02
C LYS A 127 8.79 -16.62 21.21
N ARG A 128 8.25 -15.46 20.79
CA ARG A 128 8.95 -14.44 19.99
C ARG A 128 9.16 -13.13 20.72
N MET A 129 8.65 -13.04 21.95
CA MET A 129 9.01 -11.93 22.82
C MET A 129 10.48 -12.05 23.20
N ILE A 130 11.17 -10.91 23.29
CA ILE A 130 12.50 -10.84 23.87
C ILE A 130 12.43 -11.50 25.24
N GLN A 131 13.18 -12.58 25.41
CA GLN A 131 13.32 -13.27 26.68
C GLN A 131 14.41 -12.52 27.47
N GLU A 132 14.08 -12.08 28.68
CA GLU A 132 15.08 -11.57 29.62
C GLU A 132 16.14 -12.66 29.85
N THR A 133 17.42 -12.29 29.82
CA THR A 133 18.49 -13.24 30.12
C THR A 133 18.34 -13.70 31.58
N PRO A 134 18.29 -15.02 31.86
CA PRO A 134 18.26 -15.51 33.23
C PRO A 134 19.46 -14.97 34.01
N ILE A 135 19.20 -14.43 35.20
CA ILE A 135 20.21 -13.90 36.13
C ILE A 135 20.97 -15.05 36.79
#